data_AF-A0A356QPK7-F1
#
_entry.id   AF-A0A356QPK7-F1
#
_cell.length_a   1.000
_cell.length_b   1.000
_cell.length_c   1.000
_cell.angle_alpha   90.00
_cell.angle_beta   90.00
_cell.angle_gamma   90.00
#
_symmetry.space_group_name_H-M   'P 1'
#
loop_
_entity.id
_entity.type
_entity.pdbx_description
1 polymer ?
#
loop_
_entity_poly.entity_id
_entity_poly.type
_entity_poly.pdbx_seq_one_letter_code
_entity_poly.pdbx_strand_id
1 'polypeptide(L)'
;MTLPSVQVPGTFREELKIIIRVAGTALRQGWRQLFLADVLFKLLTFVVLVPLAVGLLHGLLWLSGRGTLTDTDVLFFLLTPGGAVGMCLVGAAWLSITALEQATLLTLLVAEEDGKGGVWAATRWAFGHSVKVLQVMFRIVCWVVLVTAPGVLCAGLLAQRLLGKHDINFYLAERPPEFFAAIGIGGLLVLGFAAPELRL
;
A
#
# COMPACT_ATOMS: atom_id res chain seq x y z
N MET A 1 -25.96 19.67 21.24
CA MET A 1 -26.97 18.91 20.47
C MET A 1 -26.75 17.46 20.83
N THR A 2 -27.67 16.87 21.60
CA THR A 2 -27.56 15.48 22.09
C THR A 2 -27.73 14.55 20.90
N LEU A 3 -26.70 13.76 20.59
CA LEU A 3 -26.83 12.62 19.69
C LEU A 3 -28.11 11.85 20.09
N PRO A 4 -29.01 11.51 19.16
CA PRO A 4 -30.09 10.60 19.50
C PRO A 4 -29.44 9.37 20.12
N SER A 5 -29.80 9.05 21.36
CA SER A 5 -29.30 7.89 22.06
C SER A 5 -29.77 6.66 21.30
N VAL A 6 -28.97 6.22 20.33
CA VAL A 6 -29.16 4.95 19.64
C VAL A 6 -29.03 3.89 20.73
N GLN A 7 -30.17 3.42 21.22
CA GLN A 7 -30.21 2.27 22.12
C GLN A 7 -29.63 1.11 21.33
N VAL A 8 -28.39 0.75 21.66
CA VAL A 8 -27.63 -0.31 21.00
C VAL A 8 -28.31 -1.63 21.34
N PRO A 9 -29.01 -2.29 20.40
CA PRO A 9 -29.60 -3.59 20.66
C PRO A 9 -28.43 -4.58 20.72
N GLY A 10 -28.31 -5.37 21.80
CA GLY A 10 -27.16 -6.24 22.09
C GLY A 10 -26.90 -7.40 21.12
N THR A 11 -27.33 -7.31 19.87
CA THR A 11 -27.09 -8.28 18.81
C THR A 11 -26.32 -7.63 17.66
N PHE A 12 -25.10 -8.10 17.42
CA PHE A 12 -24.17 -7.66 16.36
C PHE A 12 -24.82 -7.45 14.98
N ARG A 13 -25.84 -8.25 14.64
CA ARG A 13 -26.57 -8.16 13.37
C ARG A 13 -27.41 -6.88 13.25
N GLU A 14 -27.98 -6.38 14.33
CA GLU A 14 -28.75 -5.12 14.31
C GLU A 14 -27.82 -3.90 14.29
N GLU A 15 -26.69 -3.96 15.02
CA GLU A 15 -25.64 -2.94 14.94
C GLU A 15 -25.12 -2.78 13.51
N LEU A 16 -24.83 -3.90 12.84
CA LEU A 16 -24.34 -3.89 11.45
C LEU A 16 -25.35 -3.24 10.49
N LYS A 17 -26.64 -3.55 10.63
CA LYS A 17 -27.69 -2.93 9.81
C LYS A 17 -27.79 -1.43 10.03
N ILE A 18 -27.66 -0.98 11.28
CA ILE A 18 -27.68 0.44 11.62
C ILE A 18 -26.48 1.15 10.97
N ILE A 19 -25.27 0.61 11.12
CA ILE A 19 -24.05 1.17 10.52
C ILE A 19 -24.18 1.27 8.99
N ILE A 20 -24.62 0.19 8.33
CA ILE A 20 -24.80 0.17 6.87
C ILE A 20 -25.82 1.23 6.43
N ARG A 21 -26.92 1.37 7.17
CA ARG A 21 -27.97 2.33 6.83
C ARG A 21 -27.50 3.77 6.98
N VAL A 22 -26.79 4.07 8.07
CA VAL A 22 -26.20 5.39 8.34
C VAL A 22 -25.13 5.74 7.30
N ALA A 23 -24.24 4.80 6.98
CA ALA A 23 -23.23 4.96 5.94
C ALA A 23 -23.86 5.19 4.56
N GLY A 24 -24.92 4.45 4.22
CA GLY A 24 -25.64 4.61 2.96
C GLY A 24 -26.33 5.98 2.84
N THR A 25 -26.91 6.51 3.92
CA THR A 25 -27.50 7.84 3.92
C THR A 25 -26.45 8.95 3.80
N ALA A 26 -25.36 8.86 4.56
CA ALA A 26 -24.26 9.83 4.49
C ALA A 26 -23.61 9.85 3.09
N LEU A 27 -23.37 8.66 2.51
CA LEU A 27 -22.83 8.53 1.16
C LEU A 27 -23.78 9.17 0.13
N ARG A 28 -25.09 8.93 0.23
CA ARG A 28 -26.07 9.47 -0.72
C ARG A 28 -26.22 10.98 -0.63
N GLN A 29 -26.02 11.56 0.55
CA GLN A 29 -26.10 13.00 0.78
C GLN A 29 -24.86 13.71 0.22
N GLY A 30 -23.67 13.17 0.50
CA GLY A 30 -22.38 13.75 0.12
C GLY A 30 -21.74 13.27 -1.17
N TRP A 31 -22.41 12.38 -1.93
CA TRP A 31 -21.77 11.60 -3.01
C TRP A 31 -21.00 12.45 -4.03
N ARG A 32 -21.51 13.63 -4.39
CA ARG A 32 -20.85 14.52 -5.37
C ARG A 32 -19.54 15.08 -4.83
N GLN A 33 -19.54 15.51 -3.58
CA GLN A 33 -18.35 16.10 -2.96
C GLN A 33 -17.30 15.03 -2.68
N LEU A 34 -17.74 13.84 -2.24
CA LEU A 34 -16.88 12.68 -2.05
C LEU A 34 -16.24 12.23 -3.36
N PHE A 35 -17.04 12.11 -4.42
CA PHE A 35 -16.55 11.73 -5.75
C PHE A 35 -15.56 12.75 -6.31
N LEU A 36 -15.84 14.05 -6.17
CA LEU A 36 -14.92 15.10 -6.63
C LEU A 36 -13.58 15.07 -5.88
N ALA A 37 -13.61 14.88 -4.56
CA ALA A 37 -12.40 14.76 -3.75
C ALA A 37 -11.57 13.53 -4.15
N ASP A 38 -12.22 12.37 -4.29
CA ASP A 38 -11.59 11.11 -4.72
C ASP A 38 -10.95 11.22 -6.12
N VAL A 39 -11.65 11.83 -7.09
CA VAL A 39 -11.09 12.08 -8.43
C VAL A 39 -9.87 13.01 -8.36
N LEU A 40 -9.93 14.06 -7.54
CA LEU A 40 -8.81 14.99 -7.36
C LEU A 40 -7.56 14.27 -6.81
N PHE A 41 -7.73 13.38 -5.82
CA PHE A 41 -6.63 12.60 -5.26
C PHE A 41 -6.09 11.57 -6.25
N LYS A 42 -6.93 10.98 -7.10
CA LYS A 42 -6.48 10.09 -8.19
C LYS A 42 -5.68 10.83 -9.25
N LEU A 43 -6.10 12.03 -9.63
CA LEU A 43 -5.33 12.90 -10.52
C LEU A 43 -3.99 13.30 -9.90
N LEU A 44 -3.98 13.68 -8.62
CA LEU A 44 -2.76 13.97 -7.88
C LEU A 44 -1.83 12.75 -7.84
N THR A 45 -2.38 11.56 -7.61
CA THR A 45 -1.64 10.29 -7.62
C THR A 45 -0.96 10.07 -8.96
N PHE A 46 -1.68 10.26 -10.08
CA PHE A 46 -1.08 10.15 -11.41
C PHE A 46 0.03 11.18 -11.63
N VAL A 47 -0.24 12.46 -11.32
CA VAL A 47 0.71 13.56 -11.52
C VAL A 47 1.97 13.39 -10.68
N VAL A 48 1.90 12.75 -9.51
CA VAL A 48 3.05 12.56 -8.62
C VAL A 48 3.74 11.21 -8.86
N LEU A 49 3.01 10.10 -8.89
CA LEU A 49 3.60 8.76 -8.97
C LEU A 49 4.17 8.44 -10.34
N VAL A 50 3.53 8.87 -11.43
CA VAL A 50 4.04 8.60 -12.78
C VAL A 50 5.44 9.19 -12.99
N PRO A 51 5.69 10.49 -12.75
CA PRO A 51 7.04 11.03 -12.91
C PRO A 51 8.04 10.46 -11.90
N LEU A 52 7.61 10.11 -10.69
CA LEU A 52 8.49 9.43 -9.74
C LEU A 52 8.93 8.05 -10.27
N ALA A 53 7.99 7.24 -10.75
CA ALA A 53 8.26 5.91 -11.30
C ALA A 53 9.10 5.99 -12.58
N VAL A 54 8.76 6.91 -13.50
CA VAL A 54 9.55 7.16 -14.72
C VAL A 54 10.95 7.64 -14.37
N GLY A 55 11.08 8.55 -13.40
CA GLY A 55 12.37 9.04 -12.92
C GLY A 55 13.24 7.92 -12.34
N LEU A 56 12.63 6.99 -11.59
CA LEU A 56 13.32 5.82 -11.06
C LEU A 56 13.82 4.88 -12.17
N LEU A 57 12.98 4.61 -13.18
CA LEU A 57 13.34 3.79 -14.34
C LEU A 57 14.40 4.46 -15.23
N HIS A 58 14.33 5.78 -15.40
CA HIS A 58 15.37 6.54 -16.11
C HIS A 58 16.69 6.52 -15.37
N GLY A 59 16.68 6.61 -14.03
CA GLY A 59 17.87 6.44 -13.20
C GLY A 59 18.51 5.06 -13.42
N LEU A 60 17.69 4.02 -13.51
CA LEU A 60 18.14 2.67 -13.85
C LEU A 60 18.76 2.59 -15.26
N LEU A 61 18.10 3.14 -16.28
CA LEU A 61 18.64 3.19 -17.64
C LEU A 61 20.00 3.88 -17.70
N TRP A 62 20.15 4.99 -16.97
CA TRP A 62 21.39 5.74 -16.93
C TRP A 62 22.54 4.96 -16.28
N LEU A 63 22.25 4.20 -15.22
CA LEU A 63 23.23 3.37 -14.52
C LEU A 63 23.59 2.09 -15.30
N SER A 64 22.64 1.52 -16.04
CA SER A 64 22.84 0.25 -16.76
C SER A 64 23.60 0.43 -18.08
N GLY A 65 23.58 1.63 -18.67
CA GLY A 65 24.32 1.96 -19.90
C GLY A 65 23.87 1.19 -21.15
N ARG A 66 22.78 0.41 -21.03
CA ARG A 66 22.19 -0.42 -22.08
C ARG A 66 20.84 0.16 -22.49
N GLY A 67 20.52 0.09 -23.79
CA GLY A 67 19.25 0.61 -24.34
C GLY A 67 18.01 -0.26 -24.05
N THR A 68 18.16 -1.36 -23.31
CA THR A 68 17.08 -2.32 -23.00
C THR A 68 17.14 -2.72 -21.53
N LEU A 69 15.99 -2.72 -20.86
CA LEU A 69 15.84 -3.19 -19.48
C LEU A 69 15.35 -4.63 -19.48
N THR A 70 16.04 -5.51 -18.78
CA THR A 70 15.52 -6.84 -18.45
C THR A 70 14.91 -6.83 -17.04
N ASP A 71 14.00 -7.77 -16.76
CA ASP A 71 13.41 -7.91 -15.42
C ASP A 71 14.48 -8.13 -14.33
N THR A 72 15.58 -8.78 -14.70
CA THR A 72 16.73 -9.02 -13.83
C THR A 72 17.49 -7.72 -13.52
N ASP A 73 17.63 -6.82 -14.49
CA ASP A 73 18.27 -5.51 -14.27
C ASP A 73 17.45 -4.65 -13.30
N VAL A 74 16.12 -4.68 -13.43
CA VAL A 74 15.21 -3.97 -12.50
C VAL A 74 15.36 -4.53 -11.08
N LEU A 75 15.36 -5.86 -10.93
CA LEU A 75 15.52 -6.49 -9.63
C LEU A 75 16.85 -6.11 -8.97
N PHE A 76 17.97 -6.23 -9.68
CA PHE A 76 19.28 -5.88 -9.11
C PHE A 76 19.40 -4.38 -8.82
N PHE A 77 18.80 -3.53 -9.63
CA PHE A 77 18.73 -2.10 -9.35
C PHE A 77 17.95 -1.79 -8.07
N LEU A 78 16.79 -2.41 -7.86
CA LEU A 78 16.01 -2.24 -6.64
C LEU A 78 16.77 -2.70 -5.38
N LEU A 79 17.70 -3.64 -5.53
CA LEU A 79 18.61 -4.07 -4.45
C LEU A 79 19.76 -3.09 -4.18
N THR A 80 20.04 -2.14 -5.08
CA THR A 80 21.02 -1.07 -4.82
C THR A 80 20.47 -0.09 -3.78
N PRO A 81 21.34 0.61 -3.01
CA PRO A 81 20.88 1.62 -2.06
C PRO A 81 20.01 2.71 -2.71
N GLY A 82 20.35 3.14 -3.93
CA GLY A 82 19.60 4.14 -4.67
C GLY A 82 18.22 3.64 -5.11
N GLY A 83 18.15 2.44 -5.69
CA GLY A 83 16.89 1.83 -6.10
C GLY A 83 15.99 1.49 -4.92
N ALA A 84 16.55 1.01 -3.81
CA ALA A 84 15.81 0.73 -2.58
C ALA A 84 15.20 2.00 -1.96
N VAL A 85 15.98 3.08 -1.87
CA VAL A 85 15.47 4.38 -1.40
C VAL A 85 14.40 4.92 -2.35
N GLY A 86 14.61 4.82 -3.65
CA GLY A 86 13.64 5.22 -4.67
C GLY A 86 12.33 4.45 -4.57
N MET A 87 12.39 3.13 -4.43
CA MET A 87 11.22 2.28 -4.21
C MET A 87 10.49 2.65 -2.92
N CYS A 88 11.21 2.85 -1.81
CA CYS A 88 10.62 3.28 -0.55
C CYS A 88 9.94 4.64 -0.70
N LEU A 89 10.54 5.58 -1.44
CA LEU A 89 9.98 6.92 -1.67
C LEU A 89 8.70 6.85 -2.51
N VAL A 90 8.68 6.05 -3.58
CA VAL A 90 7.49 5.81 -4.41
C VAL A 90 6.36 5.22 -3.58
N GLY A 91 6.65 4.15 -2.82
CA GLY A 91 5.68 3.51 -1.93
C GLY A 91 5.16 4.46 -0.85
N ALA A 92 6.05 5.23 -0.22
CA ALA A 92 5.69 6.22 0.79
C ALA A 92 4.81 7.33 0.22
N ALA A 93 5.12 7.84 -0.98
CA ALA A 93 4.30 8.84 -1.65
C ALA A 93 2.90 8.30 -1.94
N TRP A 94 2.81 7.06 -2.45
CA TRP A 94 1.53 6.43 -2.73
C TRP A 94 0.67 6.24 -1.47
N LEU A 95 1.26 5.68 -0.40
CA LEU A 95 0.55 5.49 0.87
C LEU A 95 0.17 6.82 1.51
N SER A 96 1.00 7.86 1.37
CA SER A 96 0.70 9.19 1.90
C SER A 96 -0.47 9.83 1.19
N ILE A 97 -0.52 9.75 -0.14
CA ILE A 97 -1.63 10.28 -0.92
C ILE A 97 -2.92 9.54 -0.54
N THR A 98 -2.87 8.20 -0.47
CA THR A 98 -4.01 7.38 -0.03
C THR A 98 -4.46 7.76 1.39
N ALA A 99 -3.54 7.94 2.33
CA ALA A 99 -3.87 8.32 3.70
C ALA A 99 -4.52 9.72 3.79
N LEU A 100 -4.01 10.68 3.02
CA LEU A 100 -4.57 12.03 2.94
C LEU A 100 -5.95 12.04 2.28
N GLU A 101 -6.14 11.20 1.26
CA GLU A 101 -7.45 10.99 0.62
C GLU A 101 -8.46 10.46 1.63
N GLN A 102 -8.13 9.37 2.34
CA GLN A 102 -9.00 8.80 3.38
C GLN A 102 -9.33 9.82 4.48
N ALA A 103 -8.32 10.56 4.97
CA ALA A 103 -8.54 11.61 5.96
C ALA A 103 -9.46 12.73 5.46
N THR A 104 -9.30 13.14 4.19
CA THR A 104 -10.13 14.18 3.58
C THR A 104 -11.58 13.71 3.40
N LEU A 105 -11.79 12.49 2.92
CA LEU A 105 -13.12 11.90 2.77
C LEU A 105 -13.82 11.77 4.13
N LEU A 106 -13.15 11.23 5.14
CA LEU A 106 -13.70 11.11 6.50
C LEU A 106 -14.06 12.49 7.09
N THR A 107 -13.20 13.49 6.89
CA THR A 107 -13.46 14.86 7.35
C THR A 107 -14.68 15.46 6.64
N LEU A 108 -14.86 15.14 5.36
CA LEU A 108 -15.99 15.63 4.57
C LEU A 108 -17.32 15.01 5.03
N LEU A 109 -17.34 13.72 5.38
CA LEU A 109 -18.53 13.07 5.95
C LEU A 109 -18.95 13.76 7.27
N VAL A 110 -17.99 14.05 8.17
CA VAL A 110 -18.27 14.72 9.45
C VAL A 110 -18.69 16.18 9.24
N ALA A 111 -18.04 16.89 8.32
CA ALA A 111 -18.33 18.28 8.00
C ALA A 111 -19.75 18.50 7.46
N GLU A 112 -20.29 17.53 6.72
CA GLU A 112 -21.64 17.55 6.17
C GLU A 112 -22.71 17.37 7.25
N GLU A 113 -22.43 16.57 8.29
CA GLU A 113 -23.29 16.45 9.47
C GLU A 113 -23.37 17.76 10.27
N ASP A 114 -22.24 18.47 10.43
CA ASP A 114 -22.16 19.72 11.18
C ASP A 114 -22.61 20.96 10.40
N GLY A 115 -22.88 20.83 9.09
CA GLY A 115 -23.32 21.92 8.20
C GLY A 115 -22.32 23.08 8.07
N LYS A 116 -21.06 22.88 8.47
CA LYS A 116 -20.06 23.96 8.64
C LYS A 116 -18.70 23.72 7.97
N GLY A 117 -18.48 22.61 7.26
CA GLY A 117 -17.19 22.35 6.63
C GLY A 117 -17.26 22.30 5.10
N GLY A 118 -16.55 23.21 4.44
CA GLY A 118 -16.33 23.15 3.00
C GLY A 118 -15.14 22.25 2.64
N VAL A 119 -15.25 21.53 1.53
CA VAL A 119 -14.21 20.67 0.92
C VAL A 119 -12.82 21.32 1.00
N TRP A 120 -12.73 22.61 0.66
CA TRP A 120 -11.48 23.37 0.63
C TRP A 120 -10.78 23.52 1.99
N ALA A 121 -11.50 23.58 3.10
CA ALA A 121 -10.90 23.67 4.42
C ALA A 121 -10.29 22.34 4.85
N ALA A 122 -11.00 21.23 4.61
CA ALA A 122 -10.53 19.88 4.88
C ALA A 122 -9.31 19.52 4.02
N THR A 123 -9.39 19.79 2.71
CA THR A 123 -8.27 19.56 1.78
C THR A 123 -7.04 20.39 2.17
N ARG A 124 -7.20 21.69 2.51
CA ARG A 124 -6.08 22.54 2.90
C ARG A 124 -5.41 22.09 4.21
N TRP A 125 -6.19 21.59 5.17
CA TRP A 125 -5.64 21.02 6.39
C TRP A 125 -4.82 19.74 6.10
N ALA A 126 -5.32 18.87 5.23
CA ALA A 126 -4.63 17.65 4.79
C ALA A 126 -3.30 17.99 4.09
N PHE A 127 -3.31 18.96 3.17
CA PHE A 127 -2.09 19.42 2.51
C PHE A 127 -1.08 20.05 3.47
N GLY A 128 -1.53 20.77 4.51
CA GLY A 128 -0.66 21.36 5.53
C GLY A 128 0.13 20.33 6.35
N HIS A 129 -0.35 19.08 6.42
CA HIS A 129 0.31 17.99 7.14
C HIS A 129 0.96 16.95 6.20
N SER A 130 0.88 17.15 4.89
CA SER A 130 1.34 16.19 3.87
C SER A 130 2.80 15.76 4.04
N VAL A 131 3.70 16.69 4.37
CA VAL A 131 5.13 16.37 4.59
C VAL A 131 5.32 15.48 5.81
N LYS A 132 4.58 15.73 6.90
CA LYS A 132 4.65 14.89 8.11
C LYS A 132 4.10 13.48 7.83
N VAL A 133 2.98 13.40 7.09
CA VAL A 133 2.42 12.12 6.66
C VAL A 133 3.43 11.37 5.78
N LEU A 134 4.08 12.05 4.83
CA LEU A 134 5.12 11.47 3.99
C LEU A 134 6.31 10.93 4.79
N GLN A 135 6.79 11.68 5.78
CA GLN A 135 7.87 11.24 6.65
C GLN A 135 7.50 9.99 7.45
N VAL A 136 6.27 9.95 7.98
CA VAL A 136 5.77 8.79 8.73
C VAL A 136 5.62 7.59 7.80
N MET A 137 5.00 7.75 6.63
CA MET A 137 4.83 6.67 5.66
C MET A 137 6.17 6.16 5.15
N PHE A 138 7.13 7.05 4.89
CA PHE A 138 8.48 6.65 4.50
C PHE A 138 9.17 5.82 5.58
N ARG A 139 9.10 6.24 6.85
CA ARG A 139 9.65 5.46 7.97
C ARG A 139 8.98 4.09 8.08
N ILE A 140 7.65 4.03 7.96
CA ILE A 140 6.90 2.77 8.00
C ILE A 140 7.35 1.85 6.87
N VAL A 141 7.39 2.35 5.63
CA VAL A 141 7.82 1.57 4.46
C VAL A 141 9.25 1.06 4.64
N CYS A 142 10.18 1.93 5.06
CA CYS A 142 11.57 1.50 5.31
C CYS A 142 11.65 0.46 6.42
N TRP A 143 10.87 0.59 7.49
CA TRP A 143 10.82 -0.40 8.56
C TRP A 143 10.27 -1.74 8.07
N VAL A 144 9.17 -1.72 7.33
CA VAL A 144 8.58 -2.93 6.74
C VAL A 144 9.58 -3.62 5.83
N VAL A 145 10.23 -2.87 4.93
CA VAL A 145 11.28 -3.41 4.05
C VAL A 145 12.43 -3.99 4.86
N LEU A 146 12.90 -3.31 5.91
CA LEU A 146 14.01 -3.77 6.73
C LEU A 146 13.68 -5.06 7.51
N VAL A 147 12.47 -5.15 8.06
CA VAL A 147 12.01 -6.31 8.83
C VAL A 147 11.74 -7.50 7.92
N THR A 148 11.17 -7.27 6.74
CA THR A 148 10.83 -8.32 5.76
C THR A 148 12.03 -8.78 4.93
N ALA A 149 13.03 -7.91 4.69
CA ALA A 149 14.22 -8.20 3.88
C ALA A 149 14.94 -9.51 4.23
N PRO A 150 15.27 -9.83 5.50
CA PRO A 150 15.91 -11.10 5.83
C PRO A 150 15.05 -12.32 5.45
N GLY A 151 13.72 -12.24 5.58
CA GLY A 151 12.81 -13.31 5.17
C GLY A 151 12.81 -13.51 3.66
N VAL A 152 12.75 -12.41 2.89
CA VAL A 152 12.84 -12.44 1.42
C VAL A 152 14.19 -12.98 0.95
N LEU A 153 15.29 -12.59 1.59
CA LEU A 153 16.64 -13.10 1.28
C LEU A 153 16.74 -14.61 1.53
N CYS A 154 16.25 -15.09 2.68
CA CYS A 154 16.19 -16.51 3.00
C CYS A 154 15.36 -17.30 1.97
N ALA A 155 14.19 -16.77 1.60
CA ALA A 155 13.33 -17.38 0.58
C ALA A 155 14.02 -17.43 -0.79
N GLY A 156 14.69 -16.34 -1.20
CA GLY A 156 15.43 -16.27 -2.46
C GLY A 156 16.59 -17.27 -2.53
N LEU A 157 17.38 -17.39 -1.45
CA LEU A 157 18.47 -18.36 -1.37
C LEU A 157 17.98 -19.81 -1.40
N LEU A 158 16.87 -20.11 -0.72
CA LEU A 158 16.26 -21.43 -0.77
C LEU A 158 15.71 -21.75 -2.16
N ALA A 159 15.02 -20.80 -2.78
CA ALA A 159 14.54 -20.96 -4.16
C ALA A 159 15.71 -21.22 -5.11
N GLN A 160 16.82 -20.47 -5.00
CA GLN A 160 18.00 -20.70 -5.82
C GLN A 160 18.59 -22.11 -5.61
N ARG A 161 18.64 -22.60 -4.36
CA ARG A 161 19.21 -23.93 -4.07
C ARG A 161 18.32 -25.09 -4.51
N LEU A 162 17.00 -24.99 -4.34
CA LEU A 162 16.05 -26.07 -4.62
C LEU A 162 15.54 -26.02 -6.07
N LEU A 163 15.35 -24.83 -6.62
CA LEU A 163 14.70 -24.59 -7.92
C LEU A 163 15.66 -24.04 -8.98
N GLY A 164 16.94 -23.79 -8.67
CA GLY A 164 17.89 -23.17 -9.61
C GLY A 164 18.41 -24.09 -10.72
N LYS A 165 18.05 -25.38 -10.74
CA LYS A 165 18.59 -26.36 -11.71
C LYS A 165 17.82 -26.38 -13.03
N HIS A 166 16.53 -26.10 -13.01
CA HIS A 166 15.66 -26.15 -14.19
C HIS A 166 14.83 -24.87 -14.30
N ASP A 167 14.30 -24.60 -15.48
CA ASP A 167 13.38 -23.48 -15.70
C ASP A 167 12.06 -23.69 -14.95
N ILE A 168 11.36 -22.61 -14.62
CA ILE A 168 10.08 -22.63 -13.90
C ILE A 168 9.04 -23.51 -14.62
N ASN A 169 9.07 -23.54 -15.95
CA ASN A 169 8.17 -24.36 -16.76
C ASN A 169 8.34 -25.87 -16.50
N PHE A 170 9.57 -26.33 -16.25
CA PHE A 170 9.84 -27.73 -15.88
C PHE A 170 9.20 -28.08 -14.54
N TYR A 171 9.37 -27.23 -13.53
CA TYR A 171 8.78 -27.44 -12.20
C TYR A 171 7.25 -27.42 -12.21
N LEU A 172 6.63 -26.62 -13.08
CA LEU A 172 5.18 -26.57 -13.23
C LEU A 172 4.61 -27.83 -13.93
N ALA A 173 5.35 -28.37 -14.90
CA ALA A 173 4.95 -29.55 -15.67
C ALA A 173 5.21 -30.86 -14.92
N GLU A 174 6.45 -31.09 -14.49
CA GLU A 174 6.91 -32.38 -13.96
C GLU A 174 6.71 -32.50 -12.44
N ARG A 175 6.61 -31.36 -11.74
CA ARG A 175 6.42 -31.27 -10.27
C ARG A 175 7.29 -32.25 -9.49
N PRO A 176 8.62 -32.20 -9.67
CA PRO A 176 9.54 -33.11 -9.00
C PRO A 176 9.52 -32.87 -7.47
N PRO A 177 10.01 -33.79 -6.64
CA PRO A 177 9.94 -33.69 -5.18
C PRO A 177 10.58 -32.41 -4.61
N GLU A 178 11.60 -31.84 -5.27
CA GLU A 178 12.20 -30.56 -4.85
C GLU A 178 11.21 -29.39 -4.92
N PHE A 179 10.23 -29.44 -5.82
CA PHE A 179 9.17 -28.44 -5.94
C PHE A 179 8.30 -28.38 -4.69
N PHE A 180 7.85 -29.54 -4.21
CA PHE A 180 7.04 -29.64 -2.98
C PHE A 180 7.86 -29.29 -1.74
N ALA A 181 9.13 -29.66 -1.70
CA ALA A 181 10.03 -29.25 -0.62
C ALA A 181 10.19 -27.72 -0.57
N ALA A 182 10.35 -27.07 -1.73
CA ALA A 182 10.43 -25.61 -1.80
C ALA A 182 9.14 -24.93 -1.32
N ILE A 183 7.96 -25.45 -1.72
CA ILE A 183 6.66 -24.95 -1.24
C ILE A 183 6.53 -25.13 0.28
N GLY A 184 6.86 -26.31 0.81
CA GLY A 184 6.73 -26.61 2.23
C GLY A 184 7.65 -25.76 3.10
N ILE A 185 8.92 -25.64 2.73
CA ILE A 185 9.91 -24.82 3.45
C ILE A 185 9.58 -23.33 3.30
N GLY A 186 9.15 -22.90 2.10
CA GLY A 186 8.70 -21.54 1.86
C GLY A 186 7.50 -21.17 2.72
N GLY A 187 6.50 -22.06 2.82
CA GLY A 187 5.34 -21.87 3.70
C GLY A 187 5.72 -21.76 5.18
N LEU A 188 6.65 -22.60 5.66
CA LEU A 188 7.17 -22.50 7.03
C LEU A 188 7.90 -21.19 7.28
N LEU A 189 8.67 -20.71 6.31
CA LEU A 189 9.35 -19.41 6.38
C LEU A 189 8.35 -18.26 6.50
N VAL A 190 7.31 -18.25 5.67
CA VAL A 190 6.25 -17.22 5.73
C VAL A 190 5.56 -17.25 7.08
N LEU A 191 5.22 -18.43 7.61
CA LEU A 191 4.59 -18.55 8.93
C LEU A 191 5.51 -18.06 10.05
N GLY A 192 6.80 -18.38 9.98
CA GLY A 192 7.80 -17.95 10.95
C GLY A 192 8.03 -16.43 10.95
N PHE A 193 8.00 -15.80 9.77
CA PHE A 193 8.17 -14.35 9.63
C PHE A 193 6.87 -13.55 9.86
N ALA A 194 5.70 -14.08 9.52
CA ALA A 194 4.43 -13.40 9.73
C ALA A 194 4.03 -13.35 11.22
N ALA A 195 4.42 -14.35 12.02
CA ALA A 195 4.08 -14.42 13.44
C ALA A 195 4.55 -13.22 14.29
N PRO A 196 5.78 -12.70 14.13
CA PRO A 196 6.20 -11.47 14.81
C PRO A 196 5.58 -10.20 14.20
N GLU A 197 5.34 -10.15 12.89
CA GLU A 197 4.73 -8.98 12.23
C GLU A 197 3.28 -8.73 12.66
N LEU A 198 2.53 -9.78 12.99
CA LEU A 198 1.16 -9.68 13.54
C LEU A 198 1.09 -9.12 14.98
N ARG A 199 2.23 -8.96 15.66
CA ARG A 199 2.32 -8.45 17.04
C ARG A 199 2.82 -7.01 17.13
N LEU A 200 3.21 -6.42 15.99
CA LEU A 200 3.62 -5.02 15.84
C LEU A 200 2.40 -4.15 15.50
#